data_AF-A0A1L9VGS4-F1
#
_entry.id   AF-A0A1L9VGS4-F1
#
_cell.length_a   1.000
_cell.length_b   1.000
_cell.length_c   1.000
_cell.angle_alpha   90.00
_cell.angle_beta   90.00
_cell.angle_gamma   90.00
#
_symmetry.space_group_name_H-M   'P 1'
#
loop_
_entity.id
_entity.type
_entity.pdbx_description
1 polymer ?
#
loop_
_entity_poly.entity_id
_entity_poly.type
_entity_poly.pdbx_seq_one_letter_code
_entity_poly.pdbx_strand_id
1 'polypeptide(L)'
;MIVLSRISSVVHVFFILIGIGFSMALAIGLHREFGMPSTSPFTMEIRRRVWWTLFVFVSGVQLILGRPAVSLVGVTVHLPANVDDHDLAVNMDVLPECGTGPTITSCLIAQVNLAKIANAVQVELLTHHLPTYQKAAALEQRISAWYHELPAHFSLDVPFEPRFDIPRRVLLWRSFHLRIVINRPFLFQRITAKSNLATSTGLIASCLAAADECVTSICAFLESTDNRRRGLTWYATCWLLTATFVQATCYIYEPGNALAPG
;
A
#
# COMPACT_ATOMS: atom_id res chain seq x y z
N MET A 1 8.24 -2.75 24.30
CA MET A 1 8.24 -1.27 24.46
C MET A 1 9.37 -0.57 23.67
N ILE A 2 10.63 -1.02 23.76
CA ILE A 2 11.78 -0.42 23.03
C ILE A 2 11.64 -0.52 21.51
N VAL A 3 11.16 -1.66 20.99
CA VAL A 3 10.97 -1.87 19.54
C VAL A 3 9.91 -0.92 18.97
N LEU A 4 8.74 -0.81 19.61
CA LEU A 4 7.67 0.11 19.21
C LEU A 4 8.09 1.59 19.26
N SER A 5 8.88 1.98 20.27
CA SER A 5 9.45 3.33 20.36
C SER A 5 10.41 3.62 19.19
N ARG A 6 11.27 2.66 18.83
CA ARG A 6 12.16 2.79 17.66
C ARG A 6 11.39 2.80 16.34
N ILE A 7 10.33 1.99 16.19
CA ILE A 7 9.43 2.04 15.02
C ILE A 7 8.85 3.45 14.88
N SER A 8 8.27 3.97 15.96
CA SER A 8 7.67 5.30 15.97
C SER A 8 8.68 6.36 15.54
N SER A 9 9.87 6.41 16.16
CA SER A 9 10.90 7.41 15.81
C SER A 9 11.36 7.33 14.35
N VAL A 10 11.58 6.12 13.81
CA VAL A 10 11.99 5.94 12.41
C VAL A 10 10.91 6.40 11.44
N VAL A 11 9.64 6.08 11.72
CA VAL A 11 8.51 6.51 10.87
C VAL A 11 8.36 8.03 10.88
N HIS A 12 8.60 8.69 12.03
CA HIS A 12 8.56 10.15 12.12
C HIS A 12 9.69 10.82 11.35
N VAL A 13 10.92 10.30 11.45
CA VAL A 13 12.05 10.82 10.65
C VAL A 13 11.77 10.62 9.16
N PHE A 14 11.26 9.45 8.77
CA PHE A 14 10.87 9.19 7.39
C PHE A 14 9.80 10.19 6.90
N PHE A 15 8.78 10.46 7.72
CA PHE A 15 7.73 11.45 7.43
C PHE A 15 8.32 12.84 7.15
N ILE A 16 9.28 13.30 7.96
CA ILE A 16 9.92 14.61 7.76
C ILE A 16 10.70 14.63 6.45
N LEU A 17 11.56 13.62 6.21
CA LEU A 17 12.41 13.58 5.03
C LEU A 17 11.61 13.47 3.73
N ILE A 18 10.59 12.60 3.70
CA ILE A 18 9.74 12.46 2.52
C ILE A 18 8.88 13.72 2.30
N GLY A 19 8.46 14.39 3.39
CA GLY A 19 7.75 15.67 3.32
C GLY A 19 8.60 16.79 2.71
N ILE A 20 9.90 16.84 3.04
CA ILE A 20 10.85 17.76 2.41
C ILE A 20 10.95 17.46 0.90
N GLY A 21 11.17 16.20 0.53
CA GLY A 21 11.27 15.78 -0.87
C GLY A 21 10.00 16.10 -1.67
N PHE A 22 8.82 15.88 -1.09
CA PHE A 22 7.54 16.21 -1.70
C PHE A 22 7.34 17.72 -1.87
N SER A 23 7.71 18.51 -0.86
CA SER A 23 7.66 19.97 -0.93
C SER A 23 8.61 20.53 -1.98
N MET A 24 9.82 19.97 -2.10
CA MET A 24 10.76 20.31 -3.17
C MET A 24 10.17 19.99 -4.54
N ALA A 25 9.60 18.80 -4.73
CA ALA A 25 8.95 18.41 -5.98
C ALA A 25 7.80 19.36 -6.37
N LEU A 26 6.99 19.80 -5.40
CA LEU A 26 5.98 20.83 -5.62
C LEU A 26 6.61 22.16 -6.06
N ALA A 27 7.66 22.61 -5.35
CA ALA A 27 8.33 23.88 -5.61
C ALA A 27 8.94 23.98 -7.02
N ILE A 28 9.51 22.89 -7.53
CA ILE A 28 10.03 22.83 -8.91
C ILE A 28 8.99 22.38 -9.95
N GLY A 29 7.71 22.27 -9.55
CA GLY A 29 6.60 22.03 -10.46
C GLY A 29 6.48 20.62 -11.02
N LEU A 30 6.96 19.57 -10.32
CA LEU A 30 6.82 18.19 -10.79
C LEU A 30 5.36 17.72 -10.89
N HIS A 31 4.47 18.30 -10.09
CA HIS A 31 3.03 17.98 -10.06
C HIS A 31 2.25 18.42 -11.30
N ARG A 32 2.90 19.16 -12.21
CA ARG A 32 2.28 19.67 -13.43
C ARG A 32 3.05 19.15 -14.64
N GLU A 33 2.35 18.44 -15.49
CA GLU A 33 2.77 18.25 -16.87
C GLU A 33 2.17 19.34 -17.72
N PHE A 34 3.04 20.10 -18.36
CA PHE A 34 2.69 21.00 -19.46
C PHE A 34 3.25 20.39 -20.72
N GLY A 35 2.59 20.61 -21.86
CA GLY A 35 3.20 20.39 -23.18
C GLY A 35 4.33 21.39 -23.40
N MET A 36 5.45 21.22 -22.70
CA MET A 36 6.64 22.05 -22.88
C MET A 36 7.34 21.59 -24.15
N PRO A 37 7.49 22.47 -25.17
CA PRO A 37 8.11 22.10 -26.45
C PRO A 37 9.55 21.58 -26.33
N SER A 38 10.21 21.83 -25.19
CA SER A 38 11.64 21.56 -24.97
C SER A 38 11.95 20.38 -24.05
N THR A 39 10.95 19.67 -23.50
CA THR A 39 11.23 18.53 -22.60
C THR A 39 11.30 17.23 -23.38
N SER A 40 12.44 16.52 -23.30
CA SER A 40 12.59 15.23 -23.97
C SER A 40 11.66 14.16 -23.36
N PRO A 41 11.26 13.13 -24.12
CA PRO A 41 10.46 12.02 -23.62
C PRO A 41 11.10 11.34 -22.40
N PHE A 42 12.42 11.14 -22.44
CA PHE A 42 13.20 10.61 -21.32
C PHE A 42 13.00 11.45 -20.06
N THR A 43 13.23 12.76 -20.14
CA THR A 43 13.11 13.66 -18.98
C THR A 43 11.68 13.69 -18.44
N MET A 44 10.68 13.67 -19.32
CA MET A 44 9.28 13.63 -18.89
C MET A 44 8.95 12.34 -18.14
N GLU A 45 9.41 11.19 -18.63
CA GLU A 45 9.19 9.90 -17.99
C GLU A 45 9.87 9.82 -16.62
N ILE A 46 11.10 10.33 -16.49
CA ILE A 46 11.78 10.42 -15.18
C ILE A 46 11.00 11.33 -14.22
N ARG A 47 10.47 12.47 -14.67
CA ARG A 47 9.62 13.35 -13.83
C ARG A 47 8.37 12.63 -13.33
N ARG A 48 7.68 11.88 -14.20
CA ARG A 48 6.52 11.06 -13.83
C ARG A 48 6.87 10.06 -12.75
N ARG A 49 7.93 9.29 -12.95
CA ARG A 49 8.40 8.27 -12.01
C ARG A 49 8.75 8.86 -10.65
N VAL A 50 9.47 9.99 -10.62
CA VAL A 50 9.85 10.68 -9.38
C VAL A 50 8.61 11.19 -8.64
N TRP A 51 7.71 11.91 -9.33
CA TRP A 51 6.49 12.45 -8.73
C TRP A 51 5.64 11.35 -8.10
N TRP A 52 5.36 10.29 -8.86
CA TRP A 52 4.50 9.21 -8.41
C TRP A 52 5.13 8.36 -7.31
N THR A 53 6.46 8.19 -7.33
CA THR A 53 7.19 7.54 -6.24
C THR A 53 7.04 8.32 -4.94
N LEU A 54 7.26 9.65 -4.98
CA LEU A 54 7.07 10.51 -3.82
C LEU A 54 5.63 10.47 -3.32
N PHE A 55 4.64 10.55 -4.22
CA PHE A 55 3.22 10.45 -3.87
C PHE A 55 2.89 9.15 -3.11
N VAL A 56 3.36 7.99 -3.59
CA VAL A 56 3.13 6.69 -2.96
C VAL A 56 3.72 6.67 -1.54
N PHE A 57 4.94 7.16 -1.35
CA PHE A 57 5.58 7.17 -0.04
C PHE A 57 4.90 8.13 0.94
N VAL A 58 4.58 9.36 0.50
CA VAL A 58 3.88 10.35 1.34
C VAL A 58 2.48 9.86 1.71
N SER A 59 1.72 9.34 0.75
CA SER A 59 0.40 8.73 0.99
C SER A 59 0.50 7.61 2.04
N GLY A 60 1.44 6.67 1.86
CA GLY A 60 1.64 5.55 2.77
C GLY A 60 2.00 5.96 4.20
N VAL A 61 2.95 6.89 4.37
CA VAL A 61 3.35 7.33 5.72
C VAL A 61 2.25 8.14 6.41
N GLN A 62 1.51 8.96 5.68
CA GLN A 62 0.39 9.71 6.25
C GLN A 62 -0.74 8.78 6.70
N LEU A 63 -1.01 7.72 5.95
CA LEU A 63 -1.97 6.70 6.36
C LEU A 63 -1.55 6.05 7.68
N ILE A 64 -0.28 5.63 7.79
CA ILE A 64 0.27 5.01 9.00
C ILE A 64 0.20 5.94 10.21
N LEU A 65 0.49 7.23 10.02
CA LEU A 65 0.50 8.24 11.08
C LEU A 65 -0.86 8.89 11.35
N GLY A 66 -1.92 8.51 10.62
CA GLY A 66 -3.24 9.12 10.75
C GLY A 66 -3.24 10.62 10.43
N ARG A 67 -2.47 11.05 9.45
CA ARG A 67 -2.42 12.44 8.96
C ARG A 67 -3.39 12.64 7.79
N PRO A 68 -3.75 13.88 7.40
CA PRO A 68 -4.59 14.10 6.22
C PRO A 68 -4.02 13.45 4.95
N ALA A 69 -4.89 13.01 4.05
CA ALA A 69 -4.47 12.40 2.79
C ALA A 69 -3.80 13.42 1.86
N VAL A 70 -2.88 12.96 1.00
CA VAL A 70 -2.30 13.81 -0.05
C VAL A 70 -3.41 14.22 -1.02
N SER A 71 -3.59 15.53 -1.22
CA SER A 71 -4.47 16.05 -2.25
C SER A 71 -3.87 15.85 -3.64
N LEU A 72 -4.67 15.33 -4.57
CA LEU A 72 -4.34 15.28 -6.00
C LEU A 72 -5.01 16.41 -6.80
N VAL A 73 -5.68 17.34 -6.12
CA VAL A 73 -6.29 18.51 -6.79
C VAL A 73 -5.21 19.34 -7.46
N GLY A 74 -5.37 19.63 -8.74
CA GLY A 74 -4.41 20.40 -9.54
C GLY A 74 -3.19 19.61 -10.02
N VAL A 75 -3.11 18.30 -9.75
CA VAL A 75 -2.06 17.43 -10.29
C VAL A 75 -2.43 17.02 -11.72
N THR A 76 -1.55 17.29 -12.69
CA THR A 76 -1.77 16.96 -14.11
C THR A 76 -0.80 15.90 -14.66
N VAL A 77 0.00 15.29 -13.79
CA VAL A 77 0.99 14.28 -14.15
C VAL A 77 0.31 12.99 -14.61
N HIS A 78 0.71 12.46 -15.76
CA HIS A 78 0.22 11.17 -16.26
C HIS A 78 0.91 10.02 -15.53
N LEU A 79 0.30 8.83 -15.54
CA LEU A 79 0.99 7.63 -15.06
C LEU A 79 2.24 7.37 -15.91
N PRO A 80 3.33 6.83 -15.31
CA PRO A 80 4.53 6.49 -16.04
C PRO A 80 4.26 5.34 -17.04
N ALA A 81 5.08 5.26 -18.09
CA ALA A 81 4.98 4.19 -19.08
C ALA A 81 5.54 2.87 -18.53
N ASN A 82 4.92 1.73 -18.86
CA ASN A 82 5.44 0.41 -18.47
C ASN A 82 6.63 0.01 -19.37
N VAL A 83 7.78 0.64 -19.14
CA VAL A 83 9.03 0.41 -19.87
C VAL A 83 10.16 0.14 -18.90
N ASP A 84 11.07 -0.77 -19.27
CA ASP A 84 12.25 -1.11 -18.50
C ASP A 84 13.30 -0.01 -18.55
N ASP A 85 14.09 0.13 -17.49
CA ASP A 85 15.10 1.19 -17.39
C ASP A 85 16.19 1.05 -18.46
N HIS A 86 16.42 -0.17 -18.96
CA HIS A 86 17.42 -0.48 -19.98
C HIS A 86 16.99 0.00 -21.36
N ASP A 87 15.69 0.19 -21.58
CA ASP A 87 15.12 0.68 -22.84
C ASP A 87 15.02 2.21 -22.87
N LEU A 88 15.32 2.88 -21.76
CA LEU A 88 15.31 4.34 -21.66
C LEU A 88 16.69 4.92 -22.03
N ALA A 89 16.70 5.75 -23.08
CA ALA A 89 17.90 6.47 -23.53
C ALA A 89 17.71 7.98 -23.45
N VAL A 90 18.73 8.72 -23.02
CA VAL A 90 18.65 10.18 -22.83
C VAL A 90 18.31 10.93 -24.12
N ASN A 91 18.79 10.42 -25.26
CA ASN A 91 18.64 11.00 -26.60
C ASN A 91 17.45 10.43 -27.40
N MET A 92 16.48 9.82 -26.74
CA MET A 92 15.29 9.28 -27.41
C MET A 92 14.32 10.38 -27.86
N ASP A 93 13.79 10.23 -29.07
CA ASP A 93 12.75 11.12 -29.61
C ASP A 93 11.33 10.66 -29.26
N VAL A 94 11.16 9.37 -28.96
CA VAL A 94 9.87 8.74 -28.62
C VAL A 94 10.07 7.69 -27.53
N LEU A 95 9.08 7.54 -26.64
CA LEU A 95 9.04 6.45 -25.65
C LEU A 95 8.89 5.08 -26.33
N PRO A 96 9.59 4.03 -25.85
CA PRO A 96 9.33 2.66 -26.26
C PRO A 96 7.86 2.28 -26.05
N GLU A 97 7.41 1.29 -26.80
CA GLU A 97 6.09 0.71 -26.59
C GLU A 97 6.00 0.11 -25.17
N CYS A 98 4.85 0.29 -24.54
CA CYS A 98 4.62 -0.26 -23.21
C CYS A 98 4.60 -1.78 -23.25
N GLY A 99 5.44 -2.42 -22.42
CA GLY A 99 5.42 -3.86 -22.24
C GLY A 99 4.16 -4.35 -21.50
N THR A 100 3.82 -5.62 -21.68
CA THR A 100 2.79 -6.32 -20.89
C THR A 100 3.37 -7.10 -19.71
N GLY A 101 4.70 -7.22 -19.66
CA GLY A 101 5.45 -7.95 -18.64
C GLY A 101 5.69 -7.17 -17.34
N PRO A 102 6.26 -7.85 -16.34
CA PRO A 102 6.65 -7.24 -15.08
C PRO A 102 7.86 -6.32 -15.25
N THR A 103 7.75 -5.07 -14.81
CA THR A 103 8.87 -4.13 -14.71
C THR A 103 8.86 -3.48 -13.33
N ILE A 104 9.92 -2.75 -12.97
CA ILE A 104 9.90 -1.90 -11.77
C ILE A 104 8.78 -0.86 -11.88
N THR A 105 8.54 -0.35 -13.09
CA THR A 105 7.51 0.65 -13.36
C THR A 105 6.10 0.07 -13.28
N SER A 106 5.86 -1.19 -13.67
CA SER A 106 4.56 -1.83 -13.48
C SER A 106 4.17 -1.90 -12.01
N CYS A 107 5.14 -2.22 -11.13
CA CYS A 107 4.95 -2.11 -9.68
C CYS A 107 4.59 -0.69 -9.25
N LEU A 108 5.29 0.33 -9.74
CA LEU A 108 4.99 1.73 -9.40
C LEU A 108 3.57 2.13 -9.83
N ILE A 109 3.14 1.79 -11.05
CA ILE A 109 1.79 2.07 -11.54
C ILE A 109 0.74 1.44 -10.62
N ALA A 110 0.92 0.17 -10.26
CA ALA A 110 0.01 -0.52 -9.35
C ALA A 110 -0.01 0.11 -7.94
N GLN A 111 1.15 0.54 -7.42
CA GLN A 111 1.26 1.25 -6.15
C GLN A 111 0.53 2.60 -6.18
N VAL A 112 0.62 3.35 -7.28
CA VAL A 112 -0.08 4.64 -7.43
C VAL A 112 -1.60 4.43 -7.38
N ASN A 113 -2.09 3.42 -8.09
CA ASN A 113 -3.52 3.11 -8.12
C ASN A 113 -4.03 2.69 -6.73
N LEU A 114 -3.28 1.85 -6.01
CA LEU A 114 -3.62 1.50 -4.63
C LEU A 114 -3.56 2.73 -3.70
N ALA A 115 -2.55 3.59 -3.82
CA ALA A 115 -2.40 4.79 -3.00
C ALA A 115 -3.56 5.79 -3.20
N LYS A 116 -4.12 5.90 -4.41
CA LYS A 116 -5.34 6.68 -4.66
C LYS A 116 -6.54 6.13 -3.90
N ILE A 117 -6.69 4.80 -3.83
CA ILE A 117 -7.73 4.15 -3.03
C ILE A 117 -7.46 4.37 -1.53
N ALA A 118 -6.20 4.24 -1.11
CA ALA A 118 -5.77 4.46 0.27
C ALA A 118 -6.09 5.87 0.76
N ASN A 119 -5.86 6.90 -0.07
CA ASN A 119 -6.24 8.27 0.26
C ASN A 119 -7.75 8.41 0.48
N ALA A 120 -8.59 7.73 -0.31
CA ALA A 120 -10.04 7.76 -0.11
C ALA A 120 -10.47 7.09 1.21
N VAL A 121 -9.87 5.94 1.54
CA VAL A 121 -10.05 5.28 2.85
C VAL A 121 -9.63 6.20 3.99
N GLN A 122 -8.48 6.85 3.85
CA GLN A 122 -7.92 7.76 4.85
C GLN A 122 -8.83 8.97 5.09
N VAL A 123 -9.33 9.61 4.03
CA VAL A 123 -10.30 10.72 4.15
C VAL A 123 -11.52 10.27 4.93
N GLU A 124 -12.12 9.13 4.56
CA GLU A 124 -13.32 8.63 5.23
C GLU A 124 -13.08 8.36 6.73
N LEU A 125 -11.98 7.68 7.07
CA LEU A 125 -11.64 7.35 8.46
C LEU A 125 -11.32 8.57 9.31
N LEU A 126 -10.68 9.60 8.74
CA LEU A 126 -10.37 10.83 9.46
C LEU A 126 -11.58 11.74 9.65
N THR A 127 -12.52 11.74 8.70
CA THR A 127 -13.73 12.56 8.80
C THR A 127 -14.76 11.95 9.77
N HIS A 128 -14.93 10.63 9.76
CA HIS A 128 -16.04 9.99 10.48
C HIS A 128 -15.63 9.14 11.68
N HIS A 129 -14.35 8.79 11.82
CA HIS A 129 -13.78 7.82 12.78
C HIS A 129 -14.34 6.39 12.66
N LEU A 130 -15.66 6.25 12.52
CA LEU A 130 -16.39 5.04 12.19
C LEU A 130 -17.16 5.28 10.87
N PRO A 131 -16.72 4.69 9.75
CA PRO A 131 -17.45 4.80 8.49
C PRO A 131 -18.81 4.11 8.60
N THR A 132 -19.77 4.55 7.80
CA THR A 132 -21.02 3.78 7.65
C THR A 132 -20.71 2.44 6.98
N TYR A 133 -21.52 1.41 7.29
CA TYR A 133 -21.35 0.08 6.69
C TYR A 133 -21.31 0.15 5.16
N GLN A 134 -22.21 0.91 4.54
CA GLN A 134 -22.29 1.07 3.09
C GLN A 134 -21.01 1.69 2.51
N LYS A 135 -20.47 2.74 3.13
CA LYS A 135 -19.23 3.38 2.67
C LYS A 135 -18.02 2.47 2.83
N ALA A 136 -17.91 1.78 3.97
CA ALA A 136 -16.84 0.82 4.20
C ALA A 136 -16.89 -0.35 3.21
N ALA A 137 -18.09 -0.90 2.95
CA ALA A 137 -18.29 -1.94 1.95
C ALA A 137 -17.91 -1.48 0.53
N ALA A 138 -18.26 -0.25 0.15
CA ALA A 138 -17.88 0.31 -1.15
C ALA A 138 -16.36 0.50 -1.27
N LEU A 139 -15.69 0.94 -0.20
CA LEU A 139 -14.23 1.06 -0.18
C LEU A 139 -13.53 -0.30 -0.20
N GLU A 140 -14.02 -1.29 0.56
CA GLU A 140 -13.55 -2.68 0.51
C GLU A 140 -13.68 -3.26 -0.90
N GLN A 141 -14.83 -3.07 -1.55
CA GLN A 141 -15.07 -3.51 -2.92
C GLN A 141 -14.07 -2.88 -3.90
N ARG A 142 -13.75 -1.59 -3.75
CA ARG A 142 -12.74 -0.92 -4.59
C ARG A 142 -11.35 -1.53 -4.41
N ILE A 143 -10.97 -1.89 -3.19
CA ILE A 143 -9.67 -2.54 -2.91
C ILE A 143 -9.65 -3.94 -3.51
N SER A 144 -10.71 -4.72 -3.35
CA SER A 144 -10.84 -6.07 -3.90
C SER A 144 -10.86 -6.06 -5.43
N ALA A 145 -11.62 -5.16 -6.06
CA ALA A 145 -11.64 -5.00 -7.51
C ALA A 145 -10.24 -4.68 -8.05
N TRP A 146 -9.55 -3.71 -7.44
CA TRP A 146 -8.16 -3.40 -7.79
C TRP A 146 -7.24 -4.61 -7.69
N TYR A 147 -7.38 -5.43 -6.65
CA TYR A 147 -6.56 -6.64 -6.47
C TYR A 147 -6.81 -7.67 -7.58
N HIS A 148 -8.07 -7.89 -7.95
CA HIS A 148 -8.45 -8.85 -9.00
C HIS A 148 -8.11 -8.37 -10.41
N GLU A 149 -8.01 -7.06 -10.62
CA GLU A 149 -7.58 -6.45 -11.90
C GLU A 149 -6.06 -6.47 -12.09
N LEU A 150 -5.27 -6.88 -11.08
CA LEU A 150 -3.82 -6.96 -11.22
C LEU A 150 -3.41 -7.99 -12.28
N PRO A 151 -2.42 -7.68 -13.14
CA PRO A 151 -1.87 -8.64 -14.10
C PRO A 151 -1.32 -9.91 -13.43
N ALA A 152 -1.29 -11.02 -14.17
CA ALA A 152 -0.88 -12.34 -13.68
C ALA A 152 0.51 -12.36 -13.00
N HIS A 153 1.43 -11.49 -13.42
CA HIS A 153 2.76 -11.40 -12.80
C HIS A 153 2.75 -10.88 -11.36
N PHE A 154 1.65 -10.28 -10.88
CA PHE A 154 1.47 -9.92 -9.48
C PHE A 154 1.02 -11.11 -8.60
N SER A 155 0.62 -12.26 -9.18
CA SER A 155 0.31 -13.46 -8.39
C SER A 155 1.56 -13.97 -7.67
N LEU A 156 1.41 -14.32 -6.39
CA LEU A 156 2.48 -14.91 -5.57
C LEU A 156 2.86 -16.35 -5.99
N ASP A 157 2.05 -16.99 -6.83
CA ASP A 157 2.28 -18.37 -7.30
C ASP A 157 3.45 -18.46 -8.28
N VAL A 158 3.81 -17.34 -8.90
CA VAL A 158 4.88 -17.28 -9.90
C VAL A 158 6.15 -16.71 -9.24
N PRO A 159 7.27 -17.45 -9.27
CA PRO A 159 8.55 -16.95 -8.77
C PRO A 159 9.13 -15.92 -9.74
N PHE A 160 9.67 -14.82 -9.21
CA PHE A 160 10.37 -13.80 -9.96
C PHE A 160 11.68 -13.43 -9.29
N GLU A 161 12.54 -12.74 -10.04
CA GLU A 161 13.78 -12.17 -9.53
C GLU A 161 13.52 -11.20 -8.36
N PRO A 162 14.44 -11.09 -7.38
CA PRO A 162 14.25 -10.25 -6.20
C PRO A 162 13.90 -8.79 -6.51
N ARG A 163 14.41 -8.23 -7.62
CA ARG A 163 14.14 -6.85 -8.06
C ARG A 163 12.65 -6.56 -8.26
N PHE A 164 11.88 -7.57 -8.66
CA PHE A 164 10.44 -7.46 -8.87
C PHE A 164 9.63 -8.09 -7.72
N ASP A 165 10.09 -9.22 -7.18
CA ASP A 165 9.38 -9.94 -6.13
C ASP A 165 9.19 -9.11 -4.85
N ILE A 166 10.21 -8.33 -4.45
CA ILE A 166 10.14 -7.47 -3.28
C ILE A 166 9.07 -6.37 -3.40
N PRO A 167 9.13 -5.47 -4.41
CA PRO A 167 8.13 -4.41 -4.54
C PRO A 167 6.72 -4.96 -4.77
N ARG A 168 6.60 -6.11 -5.44
CA ARG A 168 5.34 -6.86 -5.56
C ARG A 168 4.78 -7.28 -4.19
N ARG A 169 5.57 -7.94 -3.33
CA ARG A 169 5.11 -8.34 -1.99
C ARG A 169 4.70 -7.15 -1.15
N VAL A 170 5.52 -6.10 -1.16
CA VAL A 170 5.23 -4.81 -0.50
C VAL A 170 3.89 -4.23 -0.97
N LEU A 171 3.59 -4.31 -2.26
CA LEU A 171 2.30 -3.88 -2.81
C LEU A 171 1.13 -4.68 -2.23
N LEU A 172 1.21 -6.01 -2.25
CA LEU A 172 0.14 -6.88 -1.77
C LEU A 172 -0.09 -6.74 -0.25
N TRP A 173 0.99 -6.65 0.53
CA TRP A 173 0.91 -6.40 1.96
C TRP A 173 0.25 -5.05 2.29
N ARG A 174 0.50 -4.01 1.47
CA ARG A 174 -0.22 -2.73 1.59
C ARG A 174 -1.71 -2.88 1.33
N SER A 175 -2.12 -3.69 0.36
CA SER A 175 -3.54 -3.90 0.10
C SER A 175 -4.23 -4.67 1.23
N PHE A 176 -3.60 -5.72 1.77
CA PHE A 176 -4.14 -6.44 2.92
C PHE A 176 -4.27 -5.51 4.13
N HIS A 177 -3.24 -4.71 4.40
CA HIS A 177 -3.28 -3.71 5.46
C HIS A 177 -4.42 -2.70 5.25
N LEU A 178 -4.67 -2.26 4.02
CA LEU A 178 -5.74 -1.31 3.74
C LEU A 178 -7.14 -1.90 3.99
N ARG A 179 -7.35 -3.18 3.63
CA ARG A 179 -8.58 -3.94 3.97
C ARG A 179 -8.76 -4.07 5.48
N ILE A 180 -7.69 -4.36 6.22
CA ILE A 180 -7.75 -4.39 7.69
C ILE A 180 -8.14 -3.02 8.25
N VAL A 181 -7.53 -1.95 7.74
CA VAL A 181 -7.73 -0.57 8.22
C VAL A 181 -9.16 -0.10 8.06
N ILE A 182 -9.80 -0.34 6.91
CA ILE A 182 -11.19 0.10 6.66
C ILE A 182 -12.22 -0.73 7.44
N ASN A 183 -11.92 -2.01 7.70
CA ASN A 183 -12.89 -2.94 8.29
C ASN A 183 -12.76 -3.13 9.81
N ARG A 184 -11.58 -2.92 10.40
CA ARG A 184 -11.36 -3.10 11.85
C ARG A 184 -12.28 -2.26 12.77
N PRO A 185 -12.80 -1.06 12.40
CA PRO A 185 -13.71 -0.34 13.28
C PRO A 185 -14.98 -1.13 13.62
N PHE A 186 -15.50 -1.94 12.68
CA PHE A 186 -16.69 -2.78 12.90
C PHE A 186 -16.41 -3.95 13.85
N LEU A 187 -15.19 -4.51 13.78
CA LEU A 187 -14.73 -5.51 14.73
C LEU A 187 -14.68 -4.92 16.15
N PHE A 188 -14.02 -3.77 16.32
CA PHE A 188 -13.94 -3.11 17.63
C PHE A 188 -15.31 -2.68 18.16
N GLN A 189 -16.21 -2.22 17.30
CA GLN A 189 -17.58 -1.87 17.71
C GLN A 189 -18.31 -3.07 18.33
N ARG A 190 -18.21 -4.26 17.72
CA ARG A 190 -18.81 -5.50 18.26
C ARG A 190 -18.21 -5.92 19.59
N ILE A 191 -16.88 -5.81 19.70
CA ILE A 191 -16.13 -6.10 20.92
C ILE A 191 -16.53 -5.16 22.06
N THR A 192 -16.55 -3.84 21.80
CA THR A 192 -16.96 -2.84 22.79
C THR A 192 -18.41 -3.05 23.22
N ALA A 193 -19.28 -3.45 22.30
CA ALA A 193 -20.67 -3.79 22.58
C ALA A 193 -20.86 -5.16 23.27
N LYS A 194 -19.80 -5.95 23.48
CA LYS A 194 -19.85 -7.33 23.99
C LYS A 194 -20.86 -8.21 23.25
N SER A 195 -20.92 -8.02 21.93
CA SER A 195 -21.84 -8.75 21.05
C SER A 195 -21.10 -9.86 20.29
N ASN A 196 -21.80 -10.92 19.88
CA ASN A 196 -21.21 -12.00 19.08
C ASN A 196 -20.51 -11.44 17.84
N LEU A 197 -19.26 -11.86 17.61
CA LEU A 197 -18.52 -11.53 16.41
C LEU A 197 -19.11 -12.37 15.27
N ALA A 198 -19.85 -11.74 14.36
CA ALA A 198 -20.29 -12.38 13.13
C ALA A 198 -19.08 -12.55 12.18
N THR A 199 -18.21 -13.50 12.48
CA THR A 199 -16.91 -13.72 11.80
C THR A 199 -17.05 -14.37 10.43
N SER A 200 -18.22 -14.90 10.10
CA SER A 200 -18.46 -15.64 8.86
C SER A 200 -18.83 -14.78 7.66
N THR A 201 -19.35 -13.55 7.86
CA THR A 201 -19.82 -12.70 6.76
C THR A 201 -19.59 -11.21 7.01
N GLY A 202 -19.52 -10.43 5.91
CA GLY A 202 -19.42 -8.98 5.95
C GLY A 202 -18.02 -8.44 6.26
N LEU A 203 -17.96 -7.22 6.79
CA LEU A 203 -16.71 -6.47 6.96
C LEU A 203 -15.79 -7.09 8.02
N ILE A 204 -16.34 -7.73 9.05
CA ILE A 204 -15.54 -8.42 10.08
C ILE A 204 -14.83 -9.63 9.46
N ALA A 205 -15.55 -10.45 8.69
CA ALA A 205 -14.96 -11.56 7.95
C ALA A 205 -13.88 -11.09 6.96
N SER A 206 -14.15 -9.98 6.26
CA SER A 206 -13.19 -9.39 5.32
C SER A 206 -11.91 -8.89 6.02
N CYS A 207 -12.04 -8.31 7.22
CA CYS A 207 -10.92 -7.90 8.06
C CYS A 207 -10.07 -9.11 8.49
N LEU A 208 -10.71 -10.19 8.93
CA LEU A 208 -10.05 -11.41 9.37
C LEU A 208 -9.33 -12.11 8.22
N ALA A 209 -9.99 -12.25 7.07
CA ALA A 209 -9.39 -12.83 5.86
C ALA A 209 -8.15 -12.04 5.42
N ALA A 210 -8.24 -10.70 5.38
CA ALA A 210 -7.09 -9.87 5.03
C ALA A 210 -5.94 -9.98 6.05
N ALA A 211 -6.25 -10.15 7.34
CA ALA A 211 -5.23 -10.39 8.36
C ALA A 211 -4.52 -11.74 8.14
N ASP A 212 -5.27 -12.79 7.83
CA ASP A 212 -4.73 -14.11 7.54
C ASP A 212 -3.86 -14.14 6.28
N GLU A 213 -4.35 -13.56 5.17
CA GLU A 213 -3.59 -13.39 3.93
C GLU A 213 -2.26 -12.65 4.16
N CYS A 214 -2.30 -11.60 4.98
CA CYS A 214 -1.12 -10.81 5.33
C CYS A 214 -0.10 -11.63 6.14
N VAL A 215 -0.56 -12.31 7.19
CA VAL A 215 0.30 -13.15 8.05
C VAL A 215 0.93 -14.27 7.23
N THR A 216 0.12 -15.03 6.50
CA THR A 216 0.57 -16.16 5.67
C THR A 216 1.62 -15.72 4.65
N SER A 217 1.36 -14.61 3.94
CA SER A 217 2.28 -14.08 2.94
C SER A 217 3.60 -13.59 3.54
N ILE A 218 3.56 -12.93 4.71
CA ILE A 218 4.76 -12.45 5.42
C ILE A 218 5.56 -13.63 5.98
N CYS A 219 4.92 -14.60 6.63
CA CYS A 219 5.58 -15.78 7.16
C CYS A 219 6.28 -16.58 6.05
N ALA A 220 5.59 -16.85 4.93
CA ALA A 220 6.20 -17.50 3.79
C ALA A 220 7.42 -16.73 3.25
N PHE A 221 7.36 -15.40 3.23
CA PHE A 221 8.52 -14.57 2.85
C PHE A 221 9.69 -14.71 3.84
N LEU A 222 9.42 -14.69 5.14
CA LEU A 222 10.44 -14.82 6.18
C LEU A 222 11.10 -16.20 6.15
N GLU A 223 10.33 -17.26 5.93
CA GLU A 223 10.82 -18.63 5.80
C GLU A 223 11.63 -18.83 4.52
N SER A 224 11.30 -18.11 3.44
CA SER A 224 11.96 -18.25 2.15
C SER A 224 13.36 -17.64 2.04
N THR A 225 13.85 -16.87 3.03
CA THR A 225 14.98 -15.95 2.77
C THR A 225 16.30 -16.18 3.53
N ASP A 226 17.37 -16.28 2.72
CA ASP A 226 18.78 -15.88 2.93
C ASP A 226 19.00 -14.53 3.69
N ASN A 227 20.07 -14.44 4.47
CA ASN A 227 20.35 -13.37 5.45
C ASN A 227 20.45 -11.93 4.90
N ARG A 228 20.37 -11.71 3.58
CA ARG A 228 20.57 -10.42 2.88
C ARG A 228 19.34 -9.52 2.81
N ARG A 229 18.12 -9.96 3.19
CA ARG A 229 16.88 -9.14 3.10
C ARG A 229 16.39 -8.52 4.42
N ARG A 230 17.24 -8.46 5.46
CA ARG A 230 16.89 -7.99 6.82
C ARG A 230 16.24 -6.60 6.88
N GLY A 231 16.57 -5.69 5.96
CA GLY A 231 15.94 -4.35 5.90
C GLY A 231 14.44 -4.39 5.59
N LEU A 232 13.99 -5.39 4.82
CA LEU A 232 12.59 -5.58 4.45
C LEU A 232 11.81 -6.35 5.52
N THR A 233 12.48 -7.23 6.27
CA THR A 233 11.90 -7.91 7.44
C THR A 233 11.34 -6.89 8.44
N TRP A 234 12.04 -5.78 8.67
CA TRP A 234 11.54 -4.68 9.50
C TRP A 234 10.26 -4.06 8.95
N TYR A 235 10.22 -3.79 7.64
CA TYR A 235 9.07 -3.19 6.99
C TYR A 235 7.85 -4.13 7.02
N ALA A 236 8.06 -5.43 6.80
CA ALA A 236 7.04 -6.46 6.94
C ALA A 236 6.51 -6.58 8.38
N THR A 237 7.38 -6.40 9.39
CA THR A 237 6.99 -6.47 10.82
C THR A 237 5.88 -5.47 11.17
N CYS A 238 5.87 -4.27 10.56
CA CYS A 238 4.84 -3.26 10.82
C CYS A 238 3.44 -3.74 10.42
N TRP A 239 3.31 -4.40 9.27
CA TRP A 239 2.03 -4.95 8.81
C TRP A 239 1.65 -6.22 9.56
N LEU A 240 2.65 -7.07 9.84
CA LEU A 240 2.45 -8.28 10.64
C LEU A 240 1.89 -7.94 12.03
N LEU A 241 2.41 -6.90 12.68
CA LEU A 241 1.92 -6.44 13.98
C LEU A 241 0.44 -6.02 13.92
N THR A 242 0.03 -5.32 12.85
CA THR A 242 -1.36 -4.88 12.70
C THR A 242 -2.29 -6.06 12.44
N ALA A 243 -1.87 -7.02 11.61
CA ALA A 243 -2.64 -8.23 11.31
C ALA A 243 -2.79 -9.15 12.53
N THR A 244 -1.67 -9.43 13.22
CA THR A 244 -1.67 -10.26 14.44
C THR A 244 -2.46 -9.63 15.58
N PHE A 245 -2.46 -8.30 15.71
CA PHE A 245 -3.27 -7.62 16.73
C PHE A 245 -4.78 -7.84 16.51
N VAL A 246 -5.24 -7.83 15.26
CA VAL A 246 -6.64 -8.15 14.91
C VAL A 246 -6.99 -9.57 15.33
N GLN A 247 -6.16 -10.55 14.96
CA GLN A 247 -6.37 -11.96 15.32
C GLN A 247 -6.34 -12.17 16.84
N ALA A 248 -5.34 -11.62 17.53
CA ALA A 248 -5.22 -11.70 18.99
C ALA A 248 -6.41 -11.08 19.72
N THR A 249 -6.94 -9.97 19.22
CA THR A 249 -8.13 -9.34 19.80
C THR A 249 -9.35 -10.26 19.67
N CYS A 250 -9.52 -10.92 18.52
CA CYS A 250 -10.59 -11.90 18.35
C CYS A 250 -10.45 -13.09 19.31
N TYR A 251 -9.23 -13.61 19.51
CA TYR A 251 -9.00 -14.73 20.45
C TYR A 251 -9.31 -14.39 21.90
N ILE A 252 -8.92 -13.19 22.35
CA ILE A 252 -9.16 -12.76 23.74
C ILE A 252 -10.66 -12.65 24.03
N TYR A 253 -11.46 -12.25 23.04
CA TYR A 253 -12.90 -12.00 23.22
C TYR A 253 -13.80 -13.20 22.87
N GLU A 254 -13.37 -14.11 22.00
CA GLU A 254 -14.04 -15.36 21.69
C GLU A 254 -13.03 -16.53 21.66
N PRO A 255 -12.71 -17.14 22.82
CA PRO A 255 -11.72 -18.21 22.91
C PRO A 255 -12.13 -19.52 22.19
N GLY A 256 -13.39 -19.65 21.77
CA GLY A 256 -13.89 -20.78 20.97
C GLY A 256 -13.86 -20.56 19.45
N ASN A 257 -13.21 -19.50 18.97
CA ASN A 257 -13.15 -19.16 17.54
C ASN A 257 -12.26 -20.15 16.76
N ALA A 258 -12.68 -20.52 15.55
CA ALA A 258 -12.00 -21.51 14.69
C ALA A 258 -10.56 -21.15 14.30
N LEU A 259 -10.13 -19.90 14.48
CA LEU A 259 -8.76 -19.46 14.26
C LEU A 259 -7.84 -19.74 15.48
N ALA A 260 -8.38 -20.11 16.65
CA ALA A 260 -7.58 -20.36 17.85
C ALA A 260 -6.63 -21.55 17.62
N PRO A 261 -5.31 -21.39 17.79
CA PRO A 261 -4.40 -22.52 17.72
C PRO A 261 -4.72 -23.47 18.87
N GLY A 262 -5.08 -24.71 18.54
CA GLY A 262 -5.12 -25.82 19.49
C GLY A 262 -3.72 -26.21 19.95
#